data_AF-A0A968NL30-F1
#
_entry.id   AF-A0A968NL30-F1
#
_cell.length_a   1.000
_cell.length_b   1.000
_cell.length_c   1.000
_cell.angle_alpha   90.00
_cell.angle_beta   90.00
_cell.angle_gamma   90.00
#
_symmetry.space_group_name_H-M   'P 1'
#
loop_
_entity.id
_entity.type
_entity.pdbx_description
1 polymer ?
#
loop_
_entity_poly.entity_id
_entity_poly.type
_entity_poly.pdbx_seq_one_letter_code
_entity_poly.pdbx_strand_id
1 'polypeptide(L)' 'MNTIKAIFSDLGIPDQLLHQDNFLRKDLQLDSTETIEVALALKRQLGINMKLETSEDITLGQLCHLVETTMVENLKNSP' A
#
# COMPACT_ATOMS: atom_id res chain seq x y z
N MET A 1 4.40 6.71 6.40
CA MET A 1 4.67 5.30 6.80
C MET A 1 3.68 4.70 7.81
N ASN A 2 3.23 5.41 8.86
CA ASN A 2 2.43 4.79 9.92
C ASN A 2 1.07 4.24 9.45
N THR A 3 0.39 4.93 8.52
CA THR A 3 -0.92 4.49 8.00
C THR A 3 -0.80 3.21 7.18
N ILE A 4 0.20 3.10 6.31
CA ILE A 4 0.44 1.88 5.53
C ILE A 4 0.75 0.72 6.48
N LYS A 5 1.63 0.91 7.47
CA LYS A 5 1.90 -0.14 8.46
C LYS A 5 0.65 -0.58 9.22
N ALA A 6 -0.24 0.36 9.56
CA ALA A 6 -1.51 0.05 10.22
C ALA A 6 -2.44 -0.77 9.31
N ILE A 7 -2.55 -0.42 8.02
CA ILE A 7 -3.33 -1.19 7.03
C ILE A 7 -2.84 -2.63 6.96
N PHE A 8 -1.53 -2.82 6.85
CA PHE A 8 -0.94 -4.17 6.79
C PHE A 8 -1.08 -4.92 8.12
N SER A 9 -1.00 -4.22 9.26
CA SER A 9 -1.25 -4.83 10.57
C SER A 9 -2.71 -5.28 10.73
N ASP A 10 -3.66 -4.52 10.18
CA ASP A 10 -5.10 -4.86 10.17
C ASP A 10 -5.38 -6.10 9.31
N LEU A 11 -4.58 -6.30 8.26
CA LEU A 11 -4.58 -7.51 7.42
C LEU A 11 -3.90 -8.71 8.09
N GLY A 12 -3.30 -8.54 9.27
CA GLY A 12 -2.61 -9.60 10.00
C GLY A 12 -1.13 -9.75 9.64
N ILE A 13 -0.55 -8.82 8.90
CA ILE A 13 0.88 -8.81 8.60
C ILE A 13 1.64 -8.10 9.73
N PRO A 14 2.53 -8.79 10.46
CA PRO A 14 3.27 -8.19 11.56
C PRO A 14 4.23 -7.11 11.06
N ASP A 15 4.38 -6.05 11.85
CA ASP A 15 5.24 -4.91 11.54
C ASP A 15 6.71 -5.28 11.33
N GLN A 16 7.15 -6.39 11.93
CA GLN A 16 8.49 -6.96 11.76
C GLN A 16 8.75 -7.49 10.34
N LEU A 17 7.71 -7.78 9.56
CA LEU A 17 7.82 -8.16 8.15
C LEU A 17 7.65 -6.95 7.22
N LEU A 18 7.25 -5.79 7.75
CA LEU A 18 6.98 -4.59 6.95
C LEU A 18 8.24 -3.76 6.70
N HIS A 19 9.14 -4.30 5.89
CA HIS A 19 10.35 -3.63 5.41
C HIS A 19 10.14 -3.01 4.03
N GLN A 20 10.79 -1.87 3.75
CA GLN A 20 10.64 -1.16 2.47
C GLN A 20 11.11 -1.99 1.26
N ASP A 21 12.07 -2.89 1.46
CA ASP A 21 12.58 -3.77 0.42
C ASP A 21 11.72 -5.02 0.20
N ASN A 22 10.74 -5.27 1.08
CA ASN A 22 9.88 -6.45 0.98
C ASN A 22 8.86 -6.28 -0.15
N PHE A 23 8.82 -7.28 -1.01
CA PHE A 23 7.84 -7.40 -2.07
C PHE A 23 6.48 -7.78 -1.51
N LEU A 24 5.42 -7.16 -2.06
CA LEU A 24 4.05 -7.41 -1.64
C LEU A 24 3.62 -8.87 -1.85
N ARG A 25 3.99 -9.49 -2.97
CA ARG A 25 3.59 -10.87 -3.28
C ARG A 25 4.69 -11.87 -2.99
N LYS A 26 5.96 -11.52 -3.21
CA LYS A 26 7.08 -12.45 -3.00
C LYS A 26 7.49 -12.60 -1.54
N ASP A 27 7.54 -11.52 -0.77
CA ASP A 27 7.95 -11.57 0.65
C ASP A 27 6.75 -11.59 1.60
N LEU A 28 5.77 -10.70 1.37
CA LEU A 28 4.57 -10.62 2.20
C LEU A 28 3.49 -11.62 1.79
N GLN A 29 3.69 -12.34 0.69
CA GLN A 29 2.80 -13.39 0.20
C GLN A 29 1.34 -12.95 0.03
N LEU A 30 1.12 -11.66 -0.26
CA LEU A 30 -0.24 -11.12 -0.43
C LEU A 30 -0.96 -11.83 -1.58
N ASP A 31 -2.08 -12.44 -1.23
CA ASP A 31 -3.02 -13.03 -2.18
C ASP A 31 -3.79 -11.94 -2.94
N SER A 32 -4.45 -12.34 -4.03
CA SER A 32 -5.26 -11.45 -4.86
C SER A 32 -6.33 -10.71 -4.04
N THR A 33 -6.91 -11.37 -3.02
CA THR A 33 -7.91 -10.76 -2.13
C THR A 33 -7.27 -9.74 -1.18
N GLU A 34 -6.15 -10.09 -0.54
CA GLU A 34 -5.45 -9.18 0.38
C GLU A 34 -4.93 -7.94 -0.37
N THR A 35 -4.47 -8.13 -1.60
CA THR A 35 -4.05 -7.05 -2.49
C THR A 35 -5.21 -6.06 -2.77
N ILE A 36 -6.43 -6.56 -2.96
CA ILE A 36 -7.62 -5.74 -3.12
C ILE A 36 -7.98 -5.04 -1.80
N GLU A 37 -7.87 -5.74 -0.66
CA GLU A 37 -8.14 -5.18 0.66
C GLU A 37 -7.16 -4.03 1.00
N VAL A 38 -5.86 -4.18 0.70
CA VAL A 38 -4.86 -3.10 0.81
C VAL A 38 -5.29 -1.90 -0.03
N ALA A 39 -5.61 -2.11 -1.31
CA ALA A 39 -6.03 -1.03 -2.20
C ALA A 39 -7.29 -0.32 -1.69
N LEU A 40 -8.24 -1.08 -1.14
CA LEU A 40 -9.48 -0.56 -0.57
C LEU A 40 -9.22 0.22 0.72
N ALA A 41 -8.34 -0.27 1.59
CA ALA A 41 -7.95 0.39 2.82
C ALA A 41 -7.18 1.70 2.55
N LEU A 42 -6.29 1.72 1.56
CA LEU A 42 -5.63 2.94 1.09
C LEU A 42 -6.64 3.98 0.58
N LYS A 43 -7.66 3.54 -0.17
CA LYS A 43 -8.73 4.42 -0.61
C LYS A 43 -9.55 4.97 0.55
N ARG A 44 -9.89 4.14 1.54
CA ARG A 44 -10.70 4.54 2.70
C ARG A 44 -9.96 5.45 3.67
N GLN A 45 -8.68 5.16 3.95
CA GLN A 45 -7.90 5.90 4.94
C GLN A 45 -7.19 7.13 4.36
N LEU A 46 -6.74 7.06 3.11
CA LEU A 46 -5.93 8.10 2.48
C LEU A 46 -6.64 8.77 1.28
N GLY A 47 -7.79 8.26 0.85
CA GLY A 47 -8.48 8.75 -0.36
C GLY A 47 -7.82 8.29 -1.66
N ILE A 48 -6.81 7.41 -1.60
CA ILE A 48 -5.99 7.03 -2.75
C ILE A 48 -6.59 5.81 -3.44
N ASN A 49 -7.06 6.00 -4.68
CA ASN A 49 -7.56 4.90 -5.50
C ASN A 49 -6.42 4.35 -6.37
N MET A 50 -5.60 3.46 -5.80
CA MET A 50 -4.56 2.76 -6.55
C MET A 50 -4.98 1.34 -6.90
N LYS A 51 -4.45 0.85 -8.02
CA LYS A 51 -4.63 -0.52 -8.44
C LYS A 51 -3.34 -1.30 -8.24
N LEU A 52 -3.39 -2.30 -7.38
CA LEU A 52 -2.30 -3.25 -7.18
C LEU A 52 -2.46 -4.47 -8.12
N GLU A 53 -3.04 -4.25 -9.31
CA GLU A 53 -3.30 -5.34 -10.28
C GLU A 53 -1.99 -6.03 -10.67
N THR A 54 -2.06 -7.36 -10.74
CA THR A 54 -1.01 -8.42 -10.71
C THR A 54 0.15 -8.34 -11.70
N SER A 55 0.27 -7.26 -12.49
CA SER A 55 1.24 -7.18 -13.58
C SER A 55 2.69 -7.13 -13.09
N GLU A 56 2.95 -6.41 -11.99
CA GLU A 56 4.30 -6.30 -11.41
C GLU A 56 4.22 -6.39 -9.89
N ASP A 57 5.09 -7.21 -9.31
CA ASP A 57 5.27 -7.24 -7.87
C ASP A 57 6.09 -6.01 -7.46
N ILE A 58 5.55 -5.20 -6.56
CA ILE A 58 6.18 -3.97 -6.08
C ILE A 58 6.63 -4.16 -4.64
N THR A 59 7.62 -3.37 -4.22
CA THR A 59 8.03 -3.36 -2.82
C THR A 59 7.16 -2.44 -1.97
N LEU A 60 7.16 -2.66 -0.65
CA LEU A 60 6.49 -1.78 0.30
C LEU A 60 7.03 -0.34 0.22
N GLY A 61 8.32 -0.17 -0.09
CA GLY A 61 8.94 1.12 -0.32
C GLY A 61 8.39 1.82 -1.56
N GLN A 62 8.23 1.09 -2.66
CA GLN A 62 7.58 1.61 -3.87
C GLN A 62 6.12 1.97 -3.60
N LEU A 63 5.39 1.13 -2.86
CA LEU A 63 4.02 1.41 -2.43
C LEU A 63 3.95 2.70 -1.60
N CYS A 64 4.84 2.87 -0.63
CA CYS A 64 4.93 4.11 0.17
C CYS A 64 5.18 5.33 -0.72
N HIS A 65 6.15 5.23 -1.64
CA HIS A 65 6.46 6.33 -2.54
C HIS A 65 5.28 6.68 -3.46
N LEU A 66 4.59 5.68 -4.03
CA LEU A 66 3.42 5.90 -4.87
C LEU A 66 2.31 6.62 -4.07
N VAL A 67 2.04 6.14 -2.86
CA VAL A 67 1.08 6.75 -1.94
C VAL A 67 1.47 8.20 -1.65
N GLU A 68 2.71 8.47 -1.26
CA GLU A 68 3.19 9.82 -0.94
C GLU A 68 3.08 10.75 -2.15
N THR A 69 3.50 10.30 -3.34
CA THR A 69 3.36 11.06 -4.59
C THR A 69 1.90 11.40 -4.85
N THR A 70 1.00 10.41 -4.79
CA THR A 70 -0.42 10.63 -5.05
C THR A 70 -1.07 11.52 -3.99
N MET A 71 -0.68 11.44 -2.71
CA MET A 71 -1.16 12.36 -1.68
C MET A 71 -0.75 13.80 -1.98
N VAL A 72 0.52 14.02 -2.36
CA VAL A 72 1.03 15.34 -2.71
C VAL A 72 0.31 15.89 -3.95
N GLU A 73 0.03 15.05 -4.95
CA GLU A 73 -0.73 15.43 -6.13
C GLU A 73 -2.18 15.81 -5.78
N ASN A 74 -2.84 15.06 -4.91
CA ASN A 74 -4.20 15.39 -4.46
C ASN A 74 -4.24 16.72 -3.67
N LEU A 75 -3.21 17.01 -2.87
CA LEU A 75 -3.08 18.29 -2.16
C LEU A 75 -2.79 19.47 -3.10
N LYS A 76 -2.00 19.25 -4.17
CA LYS A 76 -1.69 20.29 -5.18
C LYS A 76 -2.85 20.61 -6.12
N ASN A 77 -3.80 19.68 -6.28
CA ASN A 77 -4.96 19.86 -7.14
C ASN A 77 -6.23 20.32 -6.37
N SER A 78 -6.10 20.73 -5.10
CA SER A 78 -7.19 21.40 -4.39
C SER A 78 -7.23 22.88 -4.80
N PRO A 79 -8.34 23.38 -5.39
CA PRO A 79 -8.53 24.80 -5.70
C PRO A 79 -8.65 25.67 -4.44
#